data_AF-A0A180EWA6-F1
#
_entry.id   AF-A0A180EWA6-F1
#
_cell.length_a   1.000
_cell.length_b   1.000
_cell.length_c   1.000
_cell.angle_alpha   90.00
_cell.angle_beta   90.00
_cell.angle_gamma   90.00
#
_symmetry.space_group_name_H-M   'P 1'
#
loop_
_entity.id
_entity.type
_entity.pdbx_description
1 polymer ?
#
loop_
_entity_poly.entity_id
_entity_poly.type
_entity_poly.pdbx_seq_one_letter_code
_entity_poly.pdbx_strand_id
1 'polypeptide(L)' 'MLPWVHIAISNAKRILLDIYHDTKPEYLQSYLNEFCYKFNRRYFGEKLFDRVMVASVTYKNKFRYNIR' A
#
# COMPACT_ATOMS: atom_id res chain seq x y z
N MET A 1 -18.38 -0.16 -17.79
CA MET A 1 -17.12 -0.35 -17.03
C MET A 1 -16.95 0.81 -16.06
N LEU A 2 -16.45 0.58 -14.85
CA LEU A 2 -16.37 1.57 -13.77
C LEU A 2 -15.10 2.44 -13.96
N PRO A 3 -15.19 3.70 -14.43
CA PRO A 3 -14.01 4.45 -14.89
C PRO A 3 -12.96 4.68 -13.80
N TRP A 4 -13.39 4.85 -12.55
CA TRP A 4 -12.50 5.05 -11.42
C TRP A 4 -11.59 3.84 -11.15
N VAL A 5 -12.04 2.62 -11.47
CA VAL A 5 -11.26 1.40 -11.28
C VAL A 5 -10.05 1.41 -12.22
N HIS A 6 -10.25 1.80 -13.48
CA HIS A 6 -9.16 1.91 -14.45
C HIS A 6 -8.14 2.97 -14.05
N ILE A 7 -8.59 4.09 -13.47
CA ILE A 7 -7.72 5.15 -12.95
C ILE A 7 -6.91 4.62 -11.75
N ALA A 8 -7.58 3.97 -10.79
CA ALA A 8 -6.91 3.39 -9.62
C ALA A 8 -5.84 2.36 -10.02
N ILE A 9 -6.15 1.46 -10.96
CA ILE A 9 -5.20 0.46 -11.48
C ILE A 9 -4.03 1.15 -12.19
N SER A 10 -4.30 2.15 -13.03
CA SER A 10 -3.24 2.87 -13.76
C SER A 10 -2.29 3.60 -12.80
N ASN A 11 -2.83 4.22 -11.76
CA ASN A 11 -2.04 4.87 -10.71
C ASN A 11 -1.21 3.87 -9.90
N ALA A 12 -1.79 2.71 -9.56
CA ALA A 12 -1.06 1.65 -8.87
C ALA A 12 0.12 1.17 -9.72
N LYS A 13 -0.10 0.86 -10.99
CA LYS A 13 0.97 0.44 -11.92
C LYS A 13 2.09 1.48 -12.01
N ARG A 14 1.75 2.76 -12.15
CA ARG A 14 2.74 3.83 -12.22
C ARG A 14 3.60 3.91 -10.95
N ILE A 15 2.97 3.87 -9.77
CA ILE A 15 3.70 3.90 -8.50
C ILE A 15 4.62 2.69 -8.36
N LEU A 16 4.16 1.50 -8.76
CA LEU A 16 4.99 0.30 -8.67
C LEU A 16 6.24 0.41 -9.55
N LEU A 17 6.09 0.88 -10.79
CA LEU A 17 7.19 1.04 -11.74
C LEU A 17 8.16 2.17 -11.39
N ASP A 18 7.67 3.23 -10.74
CA ASP A 18 8.46 4.43 -10.44
C ASP A 18 9.25 4.30 -9.13
N ILE A 19 8.66 3.68 -8.11
CA ILE A 19 9.28 3.57 -6.78
C ILE A 19 10.18 2.33 -6.65
N TYR A 20 9.76 1.20 -7.21
CA TYR A 20 10.47 -0.07 -7.00
C TYR A 20 11.32 -0.42 -8.21
N HIS A 21 12.62 -0.60 -7.98
CA HIS A 21 13.55 -1.04 -9.03
C HIS A 21 13.20 -2.43 -9.59
N ASP A 22 12.67 -3.32 -8.74
CA ASP A 22 12.16 -4.63 -9.13
C ASP A 22 10.92 -4.99 -8.31
N THR A 23 9.83 -5.32 -8.99
CA THR A 23 8.57 -5.70 -8.36
C THR A 23 8.50 -7.21 -8.20
N LYS A 24 9.08 -7.72 -7.10
CA LYS A 24 9.05 -9.16 -6.81
C LYS A 24 7.63 -9.63 -6.42
N PRO A 25 7.14 -10.75 -6.98
CA PRO A 25 5.82 -11.29 -6.67
C PRO A 25 5.60 -11.55 -5.18
N GLU A 26 6.64 -11.96 -4.44
CA GLU A 26 6.53 -12.26 -3.00
C GLU A 26 6.10 -11.04 -2.16
N TYR A 27 6.41 -9.83 -2.63
CA TYR A 27 6.09 -8.58 -1.93
C TYR A 27 4.89 -7.83 -2.53
N LEU A 28 4.26 -8.37 -3.59
CA LEU A 28 3.19 -7.70 -4.32
C LEU A 28 2.05 -7.23 -3.40
N GLN A 29 1.62 -8.07 -2.45
CA GLN A 29 0.57 -7.68 -1.51
C GLN A 29 1.01 -6.53 -0.60
N SER A 30 2.28 -6.49 -0.17
CA SER A 30 2.82 -5.39 0.63
C SER A 30 2.84 -4.09 -0.18
N TYR A 31 3.24 -4.15 -1.45
CA TYR A 31 3.23 -2.98 -2.33
C TYR A 31 1.80 -2.45 -2.56
N LEU A 32 0.83 -3.35 -2.77
CA LEU A 32 -0.58 -2.97 -2.92
C LEU A 32 -1.16 -2.40 -1.62
N ASN A 33 -0.81 -2.96 -0.47
CA ASN A 33 -1.22 -2.42 0.83
C ASN A 33 -0.69 -1.01 1.04
N GLU A 34 0.58 -0.77 0.68
CA GLU A 34 1.18 0.56 0.75
C GLU A 34 0.49 1.55 -0.20
N PHE A 35 0.21 1.13 -1.44
CA PHE A 35 -0.55 1.94 -2.39
C PHE A 35 -1.92 2.32 -1.83
N CYS A 36 -2.69 1.35 -1.33
CA CYS A 36 -3.99 1.59 -0.73
C CYS A 36 -3.92 2.54 0.47
N TYR A 37 -2.94 2.36 1.35
CA TYR A 37 -2.73 3.25 2.48
C TYR A 37 -2.45 4.68 1.99
N LYS A 38 -1.48 4.89 1.09
CA LYS A 38 -1.14 6.21 0.54
C LYS A 38 -2.32 6.84 -0.22
N PHE A 39 -3.06 6.05 -0.99
CA PHE A 39 -4.24 6.49 -1.73
C PHE A 39 -5.31 7.03 -0.78
N ASN A 40 -5.66 6.25 0.24
CA ASN A 40 -6.68 6.61 1.23
C ASN A 40 -6.23 7.73 2.19
N ARG A 41 -4.92 7.83 2.46
CA ARG A 41 -4.32 8.82 3.37
C ARG A 41 -4.72 10.26 3.07
N ARG A 42 -4.94 10.59 1.79
CA ARG A 42 -5.37 11.91 1.31
C ARG A 42 -6.71 12.35 1.90
N TYR A 43 -7.54 11.38 2.33
CA TYR A 43 -8.89 11.62 2.83
C TYR A 43 -9.02 11.43 4.35
N PHE A 44 -7.91 11.21 5.06
CA PHE A 44 -7.96 10.93 6.51
C PHE A 44 -8.15 12.19 7.38
N GLY A 45 -7.83 13.38 6.87
CA GLY A 45 -7.96 14.63 7.64
C GLY A 45 -7.24 14.56 8.99
N GLU A 46 -7.91 15.00 10.06
CA GLU A 46 -7.39 14.98 11.43
C GLU A 46 -7.10 13.56 11.96
N LYS A 47 -7.72 12.52 11.38
CA LYS A 47 -7.52 11.12 11.80
C LYS A 47 -6.20 10.52 11.30
N LEU A 48 -5.37 11.28 10.60
CA LEU A 48 -4.13 10.82 10.01
C LEU A 48 -3.19 10.17 11.04
N PHE A 49 -3.07 10.79 12.22
CA PHE A 49 -2.21 10.30 13.30
C PHE A 49 -2.71 8.97 13.86
N ASP A 50 -3.99 8.90 14.25
CA ASP A 50 -4.56 7.68 14.83
C ASP A 50 -4.51 6.51 13.85
N ARG A 51 -4.78 6.77 12.56
CA ARG A 51 -4.75 5.76 11.51
C ARG A 51 -3.34 5.20 11.30
N VAL A 52 -2.31 6.04 11.34
CA VAL A 52 -0.93 5.54 11.22
C VAL A 52 -0.53 4.74 12.45
N MET A 53 -0.90 5.21 13.66
CA MET A 53 -0.63 4.50 14.90
C MET A 53 -1.26 3.10 14.89
N VAL A 54 -2.54 3.01 14.54
CA VAL A 54 -3.25 1.73 14.39
C VAL A 54 -2.58 0.83 13.34
N ALA A 55 -2.21 1.36 12.19
CA ALA A 55 -1.53 0.57 11.15
C ALA A 55 -0.18 0.03 11.64
N SER A 56 0.61 0.85 12.37
CA SER A 56 1.91 0.45 12.90
C SER A 56 1.81 -0.65 13.95
N VAL A 57 0.80 -0.61 14.83
CA VAL A 57 0.66 -1.61 15.90
C VAL A 57 -0.06 -2.88 15.45
N THR A 58 -0.92 -2.80 14.42
CA THR A 58 -1.67 -3.96 13.92
C THR A 58 -0.97 -4.72 12.80
N TYR A 59 0.01 -4.10 12.13
CA TYR A 59 0.71 -4.75 11.02
C TYR A 59 1.54 -5.95 11.49
N LYS A 60 1.13 -7.15 11.06
CA LYS A 60 1.90 -8.38 11.25
C LYS A 60 2.96 -8.49 10.17
N ASN A 61 4.20 -8.19 10.53
CA ASN A 61 5.32 -8.21 9.61
C ASN A 61 5.70 -9.65 9.19
N LYS A 62 5.20 -10.10 8.04
CA LYS A 62 5.53 -11.42 7.46
C LYS A 62 7.02 -11.62 7.14
N PHE A 63 7.78 -10.55 6.89
CA PHE A 63 9.23 -10.65 6.69
C PHE A 63 9.92 -11.19 7.95
N ARG A 64 9.49 -10.75 9.14
CA ARG A 64 10.06 -11.24 10.41
C ARG A 64 9.70 -12.69 10.74
N TYR A 65 8.57 -13.21 10.25
CA TYR A 65 8.12 -14.58 10.54
C TYR A 65 8.65 -15.62 9.55
N ASN A 66 9.16 -15.19 8.40
CA ASN A 66 9.75 -16.07 7.38
C ASN A 66 11.28 -16.19 7.49
N ILE A 67 11.90 -15.53 8.48
CA ILE A 67 13.29 -15.78 8.85
C ILE A 67 13.28 -17.03 9.75
N ARG A 68 13.36 -18.20 9.13
CA ARG A 68 13.72 -19.47 9.77
C ARG A 68 14.97 -20.01 9.10
#